data_AF-A0AAW8PZL5-F1
#
_entry.id   AF-A0AAW8PZL5-F1
#
_cell.length_a   1.000
_cell.length_b   1.000
_cell.length_c   1.000
_cell.angle_alpha   90.00
_cell.angle_beta   90.00
_cell.angle_gamma   90.00
#
_symmetry.space_group_name_H-M   'P 1'
#
loop_
_entity.id
_entity.type
_entity.pdbx_description
1 polymer ?
#
loop_
_entity_poly.entity_id
_entity_poly.type
_entity_poly.pdbx_seq_one_letter_code
_entity_poly.pdbx_strand_id
1 'polypeptide(L)'
;MNTVSLQVPFVYRAQVIKPRCRKPVEINVSDVIEVEIKCITESDIPVAFRTPQHETRWFNNSLWGKSFHTVTDENPVLVTLEQVVANTNDPSDYKWSSSSPIAPFFNVWHNVRAPWDTGYCTPSPWLKDENVMPLDQHVYRELVEDNRDAVVERILKTANSMLSVDGVIYEPEGEPMYYLVTFGLGRNHGGTSLSVTTFYNRNIPHRCYFRADQREEALKYATEVAENRGDTESLPFEHKVPVIEILIPEAVQANPAVDHPVE
;
A
#
# COMPACT_ATOMS: atom_id res chain seq x y z
N MET A 1 -21.72 11.96 -2.46
CA MET A 1 -20.50 11.19 -2.76
C MET A 1 -20.40 11.10 -4.26
N ASN A 2 -19.34 11.68 -4.83
CA ASN A 2 -19.12 11.68 -6.28
C ASN A 2 -18.08 10.60 -6.62
N THR A 3 -18.02 10.21 -7.88
CA THR A 3 -16.99 9.32 -8.41
C THR A 3 -16.39 9.92 -9.67
N VAL A 4 -15.13 9.58 -9.94
CA VAL A 4 -14.48 9.83 -11.23
C VAL A 4 -14.22 8.48 -11.89
N SER A 5 -14.79 8.29 -13.08
CA SER A 5 -14.57 7.12 -13.92
C SER A 5 -13.29 7.28 -14.73
N LEU A 6 -12.48 6.23 -14.77
CA LEU A 6 -11.18 6.20 -15.44
C LEU A 6 -11.08 4.93 -16.29
N GLN A 7 -10.68 5.10 -17.54
CA GLN A 7 -10.39 3.98 -18.44
C GLN A 7 -8.93 3.57 -18.21
N VAL A 8 -8.73 2.42 -17.59
CA VAL A 8 -7.40 1.90 -17.26
C VAL A 8 -6.96 0.94 -18.37
N PRO A 9 -6.01 1.34 -19.23
CA PRO A 9 -5.40 0.40 -20.16
C PRO A 9 -4.51 -0.58 -19.38
N PHE A 10 -4.58 -1.86 -19.75
CA PHE A 10 -3.74 -2.88 -19.14
C PHE A 10 -3.35 -3.96 -20.14
N VAL A 11 -2.37 -4.77 -19.74
CA VAL A 11 -1.93 -5.94 -20.49
C VAL A 11 -2.20 -7.18 -19.66
N TYR A 12 -2.58 -8.27 -20.31
CA TYR A 12 -2.63 -9.59 -19.69
C TYR A 12 -1.96 -10.63 -20.59
N ARG A 13 -1.60 -11.76 -20.00
CA ARG A 13 -0.99 -12.89 -20.69
C ARG A 13 -2.06 -13.92 -21.01
N ALA A 14 -1.99 -14.47 -22.21
CA ALA A 14 -2.87 -15.54 -22.66
C ALA A 14 -2.06 -16.66 -23.33
N GLN A 15 -2.48 -17.90 -23.14
CA GLN A 15 -2.01 -19.04 -23.92
C GLN A 15 -2.96 -19.33 -25.06
N VAL A 16 -2.45 -19.32 -26.28
CA VAL A 16 -3.23 -19.63 -27.48
C VAL A 16 -2.57 -20.73 -28.31
N ILE A 17 -3.36 -21.48 -29.06
CA ILE A 17 -2.84 -22.38 -30.09
C ILE A 17 -2.91 -21.65 -31.44
N LYS A 18 -1.76 -21.45 -32.09
CA LYS A 18 -1.69 -20.84 -33.43
C LYS A 18 -2.14 -21.81 -34.54
N PRO A 19 -2.56 -21.32 -35.72
CA PRO A 19 -2.85 -22.20 -36.85
C PRO A 19 -1.65 -23.10 -37.18
N ARG A 20 -1.90 -24.38 -37.45
CA ARG A 20 -0.87 -25.40 -37.75
C ARG A 20 0.08 -25.73 -36.58
N CYS A 21 -0.12 -25.17 -35.40
CA CYS A 21 0.62 -25.52 -34.19
C CYS A 21 -0.15 -26.54 -33.34
N ARG A 22 0.59 -27.31 -32.51
CA ARG A 22 0.01 -28.25 -31.52
C ARG A 22 0.19 -27.80 -30.08
N LYS A 23 1.24 -27.03 -29.80
CA LYS A 23 1.57 -26.56 -28.45
C LYS A 23 1.02 -25.15 -28.24
N PRO A 24 0.52 -24.83 -27.04
CA PRO A 24 0.19 -23.47 -26.66
C PRO A 24 1.42 -22.56 -26.76
N VAL A 25 1.18 -21.30 -27.10
CA VAL A 25 2.16 -20.22 -27.14
C VAL A 25 1.60 -19.05 -26.35
N GLU A 26 2.44 -18.42 -25.54
CA GLU A 26 2.08 -17.22 -24.79
C GLU A 26 2.04 -16.00 -25.72
N ILE A 27 1.01 -15.18 -25.58
CA ILE A 27 0.85 -13.88 -26.21
C ILE A 27 0.53 -12.83 -25.14
N ASN A 28 0.86 -11.58 -25.43
CA ASN A 28 0.45 -10.44 -24.62
C ASN A 28 -0.72 -9.75 -25.30
N VAL A 29 -1.73 -9.42 -24.50
CA VAL A 29 -2.99 -8.90 -24.98
C VAL A 29 -3.27 -7.57 -24.27
N SER A 30 -3.57 -6.52 -25.03
CA SER A 30 -4.08 -5.27 -24.45
C SER A 30 -5.58 -5.34 -24.25
N ASP A 31 -6.03 -4.68 -23.18
CA ASP A 31 -7.44 -4.47 -22.88
C ASP A 31 -7.61 -3.19 -22.06
N VAL A 32 -8.85 -2.77 -21.85
CA VAL A 32 -9.21 -1.58 -21.08
C VAL A 32 -10.34 -1.94 -20.12
N ILE A 33 -10.25 -1.46 -18.89
CA ILE A 33 -11.33 -1.57 -17.91
C ILE A 33 -11.67 -0.20 -17.34
N GLU A 34 -12.95 0.05 -17.13
CA GLU A 34 -13.42 1.21 -16.41
C GLU A 34 -13.35 0.97 -14.89
N VAL A 35 -12.74 1.89 -14.16
CA VAL A 35 -12.72 1.92 -12.70
C VAL A 35 -13.28 3.24 -12.19
N GLU A 36 -13.78 3.23 -10.96
CA GLU A 36 -14.27 4.43 -10.29
C GLU A 36 -13.42 4.75 -9.06
N ILE A 37 -12.98 6.00 -8.96
CA ILE A 37 -12.34 6.54 -7.77
C ILE A 37 -13.35 7.40 -7.01
N LYS A 38 -13.53 7.12 -5.72
CA LYS A 38 -14.47 7.86 -4.87
C LYS A 38 -13.92 9.25 -4.55
N CYS A 39 -14.78 10.26 -4.66
CA CYS A 39 -14.47 11.65 -4.37
C CYS A 39 -15.38 12.18 -3.27
N ILE A 40 -14.75 12.70 -2.22
CA ILE A 40 -15.38 13.32 -1.06
C ILE A 40 -14.67 14.62 -0.71
N THR A 41 -15.22 15.32 0.28
CA THR A 41 -14.64 16.56 0.80
C THR A 41 -14.05 16.34 2.18
N GLU A 42 -13.19 17.24 2.67
CA GLU A 42 -12.62 17.12 4.02
C GLU A 42 -13.68 17.06 5.12
N SER A 43 -14.88 17.62 4.91
CA SER A 43 -16.00 17.53 5.87
C SER A 43 -16.58 16.13 6.03
N ASP A 44 -16.39 15.26 5.03
CA ASP A 44 -16.92 13.89 5.04
C ASP A 44 -15.97 12.91 5.75
N ILE A 45 -14.73 13.34 6.04
CA ILE A 45 -13.63 12.49 6.52
C ILE A 45 -12.92 13.15 7.73
N PRO A 46 -13.53 13.09 8.92
CA PRO A 46 -13.01 13.74 10.12
C PRO A 46 -11.67 13.13 10.57
N VAL A 47 -10.87 13.92 11.30
CA VAL A 47 -9.63 13.45 11.92
C VAL A 47 -9.96 12.50 13.06
N ALA A 48 -9.41 11.30 13.03
CA ALA A 48 -9.57 10.27 14.04
C ALA A 48 -8.44 10.32 15.08
N PHE A 49 -7.21 10.50 14.58
CA PHE A 49 -6.00 10.53 15.37
C PHE A 49 -5.11 11.68 14.94
N ARG A 50 -4.43 12.31 15.90
CA ARG A 50 -3.40 13.31 15.64
C ARG A 50 -2.13 12.97 16.39
N THR A 51 -1.01 13.03 15.68
CA THR A 51 0.35 13.00 16.21
C THR A 51 1.06 14.29 15.79
N PRO A 52 2.22 14.65 16.37
CA PRO A 52 2.92 15.87 15.96
C PRO A 52 3.35 15.91 14.49
N GLN A 53 3.49 14.74 13.86
CA GLN A 53 3.96 14.60 12.47
C GLN A 53 2.85 14.26 11.47
N HIS A 54 1.72 13.74 11.94
CA HIS A 54 0.74 13.08 11.07
C HIS A 54 -0.69 13.12 11.64
N GLU A 55 -1.67 13.23 10.73
CA GLU A 55 -3.10 13.09 11.03
C GLU A 55 -3.68 11.92 10.26
N THR A 56 -4.40 11.04 10.96
CA THR A 56 -5.14 9.93 10.37
C THR A 56 -6.63 10.25 10.39
N ARG A 57 -7.32 10.06 9.27
CA ARG A 57 -8.74 10.36 9.14
C ARG A 57 -9.60 9.09 9.18
N TRP A 58 -10.87 9.23 9.60
CA TRP A 58 -11.84 8.13 9.69
C TRP A 58 -12.91 8.24 8.61
N PHE A 59 -13.12 7.17 7.84
CA PHE A 59 -14.20 7.11 6.86
C PHE A 59 -14.66 5.67 6.61
N ASN A 60 -15.97 5.41 6.67
CA ASN A 60 -16.59 4.10 6.45
C ASN A 60 -15.96 2.94 7.25
N ASN A 61 -15.72 3.16 8.56
CA ASN A 61 -15.10 2.17 9.44
C ASN A 61 -13.70 1.74 8.95
N SER A 62 -12.95 2.67 8.38
CA SER A 62 -11.57 2.48 7.95
C SER A 62 -10.79 3.77 8.18
N LEU A 63 -9.49 3.62 8.39
CA LEU A 63 -8.55 4.71 8.60
C LEU A 63 -7.84 5.05 7.29
N TRP A 64 -7.61 6.33 7.08
CA TRP A 64 -7.06 6.87 5.85
C TRP A 64 -5.98 7.91 6.14
N GLY A 65 -4.84 7.76 5.47
CA GLY A 65 -3.72 8.70 5.48
C GLY A 65 -3.56 9.37 4.12
N LYS A 66 -2.92 10.54 4.08
CA LYS A 66 -2.55 11.18 2.81
C LYS A 66 -1.51 10.32 2.08
N SER A 67 -1.71 10.10 0.78
CA SER A 67 -0.73 9.39 -0.04
C SER A 67 0.36 10.34 -0.52
N PHE A 68 1.60 9.89 -0.44
CA PHE A 68 2.78 10.66 -0.82
C PHE A 68 3.59 9.91 -1.88
N HIS A 69 4.09 10.64 -2.87
CA HIS A 69 5.13 10.16 -3.77
C HIS A 69 6.49 10.58 -3.25
N THR A 70 7.36 9.59 -3.03
CA THR A 70 8.71 9.79 -2.50
C THR A 70 9.74 9.36 -3.52
N VAL A 71 10.68 10.25 -3.83
CA VAL A 71 11.86 9.95 -4.66
C VAL A 71 13.09 10.21 -3.80
N THR A 72 14.12 9.37 -3.93
CA THR A 72 15.40 9.55 -3.22
C THR A 72 15.94 10.95 -3.47
N ASP A 73 16.39 11.62 -2.41
CA ASP A 73 16.93 12.99 -2.42
C ASP A 73 15.91 14.10 -2.77
N GLU A 74 14.63 13.79 -2.89
CA GLU A 74 13.56 14.76 -3.13
C GLU A 74 12.58 14.81 -1.94
N ASN A 75 11.91 15.96 -1.77
CA ASN A 75 10.87 16.09 -0.75
C ASN A 75 9.62 15.28 -1.18
N PRO A 76 8.94 14.60 -0.23
CA PRO A 76 7.67 13.93 -0.52
C PRO A 76 6.64 14.91 -1.09
N VAL A 77 5.98 14.50 -2.16
CA VAL A 77 4.92 15.29 -2.82
C VAL A 77 3.57 14.60 -2.59
N LEU A 78 2.54 15.38 -2.29
CA LEU A 78 1.18 14.87 -2.19
C LEU A 78 0.70 14.35 -3.54
N VAL A 79 0.09 13.18 -3.52
CA VAL A 79 -0.52 12.59 -4.70
C VAL A 79 -1.87 13.26 -4.94
N THR A 80 -2.10 13.71 -6.16
CA THR A 80 -3.38 14.31 -6.57
C THR A 80 -4.13 13.42 -7.53
N LEU A 81 -5.46 13.55 -7.53
CA LEU A 81 -6.32 12.85 -8.50
C LEU A 81 -5.98 13.24 -9.95
N GLU A 82 -5.64 14.50 -10.18
CA GLU A 82 -5.21 14.99 -11.50
C GLU A 82 -3.98 14.23 -12.01
N GLN A 83 -2.95 14.04 -11.16
CA GLN A 83 -1.76 13.27 -11.53
C GLN A 83 -2.10 11.80 -11.82
N VAL A 84 -2.96 11.18 -11.01
CA VAL A 84 -3.38 9.79 -11.22
C VAL A 84 -4.10 9.65 -12.57
N VAL A 85 -5.03 10.56 -12.87
CA VAL A 85 -5.77 10.57 -14.15
C VAL A 85 -4.82 10.81 -15.32
N ALA A 86 -3.94 11.82 -15.22
CA ALA A 86 -2.97 12.16 -16.26
C ALA A 86 -2.04 10.98 -16.58
N ASN A 87 -1.39 10.40 -15.56
CA ASN A 87 -0.46 9.28 -15.75
C ASN A 87 -1.13 7.98 -16.16
N THR A 88 -2.45 7.83 -15.96
CA THR A 88 -3.19 6.67 -16.47
C THR A 88 -3.53 6.82 -17.95
N ASN A 89 -3.90 8.03 -18.37
CA ASN A 89 -4.23 8.32 -19.76
C ASN A 89 -2.99 8.41 -20.65
N ASP A 90 -1.92 9.03 -20.16
CA ASP A 90 -0.66 9.19 -20.87
C ASP A 90 0.53 9.11 -19.89
N PRO A 91 1.20 7.94 -19.81
CA PRO A 91 2.36 7.77 -18.96
C PRO A 91 3.67 8.24 -19.62
N SER A 92 3.67 8.95 -20.75
CA SER A 92 4.90 9.31 -21.49
C SER A 92 5.94 10.04 -20.62
N ASP A 93 5.46 10.89 -19.72
CA ASP A 93 6.31 11.69 -18.82
C ASP A 93 6.65 10.95 -17.51
N TYR A 94 6.04 9.77 -17.29
CA TYR A 94 6.29 8.95 -16.13
C TYR A 94 7.57 8.12 -16.31
N LYS A 95 8.68 8.64 -15.78
CA LYS A 95 10.04 8.11 -15.99
C LYS A 95 10.35 6.75 -15.35
N TRP A 96 9.46 6.20 -14.53
CA TRP A 96 9.73 4.99 -13.76
C TRP A 96 9.15 3.76 -14.46
N SER A 97 9.87 2.64 -14.42
CA SER A 97 9.45 1.39 -15.08
C SER A 97 8.36 0.61 -14.31
N SER A 98 7.92 1.10 -13.16
CA SER A 98 6.95 0.45 -12.26
C SER A 98 5.90 1.41 -11.74
N SER A 99 4.75 0.88 -11.30
CA SER A 99 3.71 1.65 -10.62
C SER A 99 4.26 2.45 -9.42
N SER A 100 3.69 3.63 -9.19
CA SER A 100 3.91 4.41 -7.96
C SER A 100 2.60 5.13 -7.57
N PRO A 101 2.53 5.79 -6.42
CA PRO A 101 1.31 6.47 -6.00
C PRO A 101 0.76 7.49 -7.02
N ILE A 102 1.61 8.17 -7.79
CA ILE A 102 1.17 9.10 -8.86
C ILE A 102 0.76 8.41 -10.16
N ALA A 103 1.19 7.16 -10.38
CA ALA A 103 0.87 6.36 -11.56
C ALA A 103 0.50 4.93 -11.12
N PRO A 104 -0.59 4.77 -10.34
CA PRO A 104 -0.86 3.53 -9.62
C PRO A 104 -1.24 2.37 -10.54
N PHE A 105 -1.72 2.67 -11.75
CA PHE A 105 -2.08 1.69 -12.76
C PHE A 105 -0.98 1.41 -13.79
N PHE A 106 0.13 2.17 -13.77
CA PHE A 106 1.21 1.98 -14.72
C PHE A 106 1.89 0.62 -14.52
N ASN A 107 1.91 -0.19 -15.57
CA ASN A 107 2.43 -1.57 -15.53
C ASN A 107 1.86 -2.42 -14.39
N VAL A 108 0.63 -2.16 -13.92
CA VAL A 108 0.00 -2.86 -12.79
C VAL A 108 -0.10 -4.39 -12.98
N TRP A 109 -0.08 -4.83 -14.24
CA TRP A 109 -0.08 -6.22 -14.67
C TRP A 109 1.26 -6.95 -14.49
N HIS A 110 2.38 -6.23 -14.39
CA HIS A 110 3.74 -6.77 -14.49
C HIS A 110 4.13 -7.76 -13.40
N ASN A 111 3.37 -7.85 -12.30
CA ASN A 111 3.61 -8.74 -11.17
C ASN A 111 2.43 -9.68 -10.91
N VAL A 112 1.48 -9.76 -11.85
CA VAL A 112 0.31 -10.63 -11.74
C VAL A 112 0.64 -11.99 -12.35
N ARG A 113 0.57 -13.02 -11.50
CA ARG A 113 0.85 -14.40 -11.93
C ARG A 113 -0.19 -14.90 -12.91
N ALA A 114 0.26 -15.71 -13.87
CA ALA A 114 -0.59 -16.53 -14.71
C ALA A 114 -0.75 -17.92 -14.10
N PRO A 115 -1.85 -18.64 -14.38
CA PRO A 115 -2.08 -19.99 -13.85
C PRO A 115 -0.95 -20.98 -14.12
N TRP A 116 -0.25 -20.81 -15.25
CA TRP A 116 0.86 -21.66 -15.68
C TRP A 116 2.25 -21.25 -15.18
N ASP A 117 2.36 -20.19 -14.37
CA ASP A 117 3.66 -19.76 -13.83
C ASP A 117 4.17 -20.76 -12.79
N THR A 118 5.26 -21.47 -13.11
CA THR A 118 5.99 -22.31 -12.15
C THR A 118 7.12 -21.53 -11.49
N GLY A 119 6.86 -20.93 -10.32
CA GLY A 119 7.87 -20.23 -9.51
C GLY A 119 7.74 -18.70 -9.52
N TYR A 120 8.85 -17.98 -9.27
CA TYR A 120 8.88 -16.52 -9.40
C TYR A 120 8.97 -16.16 -10.88
N CYS A 121 7.88 -15.65 -11.44
CA CYS A 121 7.86 -15.08 -12.79
C CYS A 121 7.64 -13.58 -12.68
N THR A 122 8.69 -12.81 -12.94
CA THR A 122 8.57 -11.39 -13.29
C THR A 122 8.51 -11.32 -14.81
N PRO A 123 7.34 -11.01 -15.42
CA PRO A 123 7.25 -10.59 -16.81
C PRO A 123 8.41 -9.66 -17.18
N SER A 124 8.91 -9.79 -18.42
CA SER A 124 9.97 -8.92 -18.91
C SER A 124 9.55 -7.45 -18.76
N PRO A 125 10.31 -6.61 -18.04
CA PRO A 125 10.00 -5.19 -17.92
C PRO A 125 10.15 -4.44 -19.27
N TRP A 126 10.63 -5.13 -20.30
CA TRP A 126 10.88 -4.63 -21.65
C TRP A 126 9.82 -5.07 -22.66
N LEU A 127 8.58 -5.32 -22.20
CA LEU A 127 7.49 -5.60 -23.12
C LEU A 127 7.32 -4.41 -24.06
N LYS A 128 7.67 -4.59 -25.33
CA LYS A 128 7.54 -3.56 -26.36
C LYS A 128 6.10 -3.53 -26.87
N ASP A 129 5.60 -2.33 -27.14
CA ASP A 129 4.25 -2.08 -27.63
C ASP A 129 3.89 -2.89 -28.88
N GLU A 130 4.86 -3.17 -29.76
CA GLU A 130 4.67 -3.96 -30.98
C GLU A 130 4.18 -5.41 -30.73
N ASN A 131 4.37 -5.94 -29.51
CA ASN A 131 3.93 -7.28 -29.12
C ASN A 131 2.62 -7.28 -28.32
N VAL A 132 1.98 -6.12 -28.17
CA VAL A 132 0.77 -5.94 -27.37
C VAL A 132 -0.33 -5.44 -28.29
N MET A 133 -1.35 -6.28 -28.49
CA MET A 133 -2.53 -5.93 -29.27
C MET A 133 -3.78 -6.59 -28.69
N PRO A 134 -4.98 -6.07 -28.97
CA PRO A 134 -6.24 -6.70 -28.55
C PRO A 134 -6.35 -8.14 -29.03
N LEU A 135 -7.07 -8.98 -28.28
CA LEU A 135 -7.13 -10.43 -28.51
C LEU A 135 -7.58 -10.78 -29.94
N ASP A 136 -8.54 -10.03 -30.48
CA ASP A 136 -9.12 -10.21 -31.81
C ASP A 136 -8.15 -9.90 -32.96
N GLN A 137 -7.05 -9.20 -32.69
CA GLN A 137 -5.99 -8.94 -33.66
C GLN A 137 -4.94 -10.06 -33.71
N HIS A 138 -4.94 -10.97 -32.75
CA HIS A 138 -4.06 -12.14 -32.77
C HIS A 138 -4.59 -13.23 -33.70
N VAL A 139 -3.67 -13.88 -34.42
CA VAL A 139 -4.00 -15.03 -35.28
C VAL A 139 -3.83 -16.34 -34.49
N TYR A 140 -4.94 -16.93 -34.04
CA TYR A 140 -4.97 -18.19 -33.31
C TYR A 140 -6.22 -19.02 -33.67
N ARG A 141 -6.22 -20.31 -33.32
CA ARG A 141 -7.38 -21.20 -33.51
C ARG A 141 -8.18 -21.45 -32.22
N GLU A 142 -7.51 -21.33 -31.07
CA GLU A 142 -8.05 -21.70 -29.76
C GLU A 142 -7.35 -20.89 -28.66
N LEU A 143 -8.13 -20.26 -27.78
CA LEU A 143 -7.67 -19.70 -26.52
C LEU A 143 -7.70 -20.82 -25.49
N VAL A 144 -6.56 -21.09 -24.85
CA VAL A 144 -6.42 -22.17 -23.87
C VAL A 144 -6.77 -21.66 -22.47
N GLU A 145 -6.09 -20.61 -22.04
CA GLU A 145 -6.25 -19.96 -20.73
C GLU A 145 -5.62 -18.57 -20.73
N ASP A 146 -5.98 -17.73 -19.76
CA ASP A 146 -5.40 -16.41 -19.56
C ASP A 146 -5.33 -16.02 -18.07
N ASN A 147 -4.70 -14.88 -17.78
CA ASN A 147 -4.69 -14.30 -16.44
C ASN A 147 -5.43 -12.95 -16.35
N ARG A 148 -6.37 -12.68 -17.26
CA ARG A 148 -7.06 -11.40 -17.38
C ARG A 148 -7.77 -11.03 -16.09
N ASP A 149 -8.54 -11.96 -15.51
CA ASP A 149 -9.31 -11.71 -14.30
C ASP A 149 -8.41 -11.39 -13.10
N ALA A 150 -7.23 -12.01 -13.00
CA ALA A 150 -6.26 -11.69 -11.95
C ALA A 150 -5.67 -10.27 -12.12
N VAL A 151 -5.47 -9.82 -13.36
CA VAL A 151 -5.02 -8.44 -13.62
C VAL A 151 -6.12 -7.44 -13.30
N VAL A 152 -7.36 -7.74 -13.69
CA VAL A 152 -8.54 -6.94 -13.36
C VAL A 152 -8.74 -6.84 -11.85
N GLU A 153 -8.62 -7.94 -11.11
CA GLU A 153 -8.71 -7.94 -9.64
C GLU A 153 -7.64 -7.02 -9.03
N ARG A 154 -6.41 -7.05 -9.55
CA ARG A 154 -5.33 -6.16 -9.10
C ARG A 154 -5.67 -4.70 -9.35
N ILE A 155 -6.19 -4.37 -10.54
CA ILE A 155 -6.62 -3.00 -10.92
C ILE A 155 -7.73 -2.52 -9.98
N LEU A 156 -8.76 -3.34 -9.78
CA LEU A 156 -9.89 -3.00 -8.90
C LEU A 156 -9.44 -2.84 -7.45
N LYS A 157 -8.50 -3.67 -6.96
CA LYS A 157 -7.92 -3.52 -5.63
C LYS A 157 -7.18 -2.19 -5.48
N THR A 158 -6.38 -1.81 -6.48
CA THR A 158 -5.68 -0.52 -6.50
C THR A 158 -6.66 0.66 -6.51
N ALA A 159 -7.72 0.59 -7.33
CA ALA A 159 -8.74 1.63 -7.36
C ALA A 159 -9.49 1.76 -6.01
N ASN A 160 -9.86 0.64 -5.41
CA ASN A 160 -10.57 0.61 -4.12
C ASN A 160 -9.71 1.03 -2.93
N SER A 161 -8.38 1.00 -3.05
CA SER A 161 -7.46 1.52 -2.04
C SER A 161 -7.17 3.02 -2.20
N MET A 162 -7.96 3.74 -3.01
CA MET A 162 -7.83 5.19 -3.17
C MET A 162 -9.13 5.90 -2.82
N LEU A 163 -8.98 7.02 -2.12
CA LEU A 163 -10.06 7.95 -1.84
C LEU A 163 -9.57 9.36 -2.17
N SER A 164 -10.27 10.08 -3.05
CA SER A 164 -9.94 11.47 -3.33
C SER A 164 -10.69 12.38 -2.36
N VAL A 165 -9.96 13.20 -1.62
CA VAL A 165 -10.47 14.20 -0.68
C VAL A 165 -9.99 15.56 -1.16
N ASP A 166 -10.92 16.39 -1.65
CA ASP A 166 -10.61 17.71 -2.22
C ASP A 166 -9.46 17.68 -3.24
N GLY A 167 -9.40 16.62 -4.06
CA GLY A 167 -8.40 16.40 -5.10
C GLY A 167 -7.10 15.72 -4.63
N VAL A 168 -6.89 15.54 -3.33
CA VAL A 168 -5.74 14.81 -2.77
C VAL A 168 -6.09 13.34 -2.61
N ILE A 169 -5.17 12.43 -2.96
CA ILE A 169 -5.36 11.00 -2.77
C ILE A 169 -5.02 10.59 -1.34
N TYR A 170 -5.94 9.84 -0.74
CA TYR A 170 -5.81 9.16 0.53
C TYR A 170 -5.76 7.65 0.29
N GLU A 171 -4.99 6.96 1.12
CA GLU A 171 -4.82 5.51 1.10
C GLU A 171 -5.16 4.90 2.47
N PRO A 172 -5.57 3.62 2.52
CA PRO A 172 -5.80 2.93 3.78
C PRO A 172 -4.57 2.97 4.66
N GLU A 173 -4.76 3.35 5.91
CA GLU A 173 -3.72 3.47 6.92
C GLU A 173 -4.08 2.60 8.13
N GLY A 174 -3.10 2.06 8.84
CA GLY A 174 -3.34 1.36 10.10
C GLY A 174 -3.52 2.31 11.28
N GLU A 175 -4.09 1.81 12.37
CA GLU A 175 -4.21 2.60 13.60
C GLU A 175 -2.83 3.02 14.13
N PRO A 176 -2.62 4.29 14.49
CA PRO A 176 -1.40 4.70 15.17
C PRO A 176 -1.33 4.02 16.54
N MET A 177 -0.23 3.32 16.77
CA MET A 177 0.04 2.55 17.99
C MET A 177 1.41 2.93 18.55
N TYR A 178 1.55 2.80 19.86
CA TYR A 178 2.87 2.78 20.47
C TYR A 178 3.55 1.44 20.22
N TYR A 179 4.81 1.46 19.82
CA TYR A 179 5.59 0.25 19.70
C TYR A 179 6.95 0.39 20.35
N LEU A 180 7.39 -0.71 20.97
CA LEU A 180 8.69 -0.84 21.58
C LEU A 180 9.62 -1.66 20.69
N VAL A 181 10.85 -1.19 20.56
CA VAL A 181 11.93 -1.91 19.90
C VAL A 181 13.22 -1.77 20.70
N THR A 182 13.97 -2.86 20.82
CA THR A 182 15.29 -2.85 21.45
C THR A 182 16.36 -3.05 20.40
N PHE A 183 17.47 -2.32 20.52
CA PHE A 183 18.60 -2.43 19.61
C PHE A 183 19.84 -2.92 20.37
N GLY A 184 20.63 -3.77 19.71
CA GLY A 184 21.90 -4.26 20.25
C GLY A 184 21.77 -5.03 21.57
N LEU A 185 22.90 -5.12 22.28
CA LEU A 185 23.11 -6.03 23.41
C LEU A 185 22.62 -5.48 24.76
N GLY A 186 22.15 -4.24 24.81
CA GLY A 186 21.76 -3.55 26.05
C GLY A 186 22.93 -2.81 26.71
N ARG A 187 22.75 -2.31 27.93
CA ARG A 187 23.72 -1.47 28.67
C ARG A 187 24.15 -0.24 27.87
N ASN A 188 23.20 0.42 27.22
CA ASN A 188 23.40 1.53 26.28
C ASN A 188 24.09 1.14 24.96
N HIS A 189 24.38 -0.13 24.71
CA HIS A 189 24.83 -0.61 23.41
C HIS A 189 23.64 -0.88 22.49
N GLY A 190 23.11 0.19 21.89
CA GLY A 190 21.97 0.20 20.96
C GLY A 190 20.69 0.79 21.58
N GLY A 191 20.41 0.44 22.84
CA GLY A 191 19.33 1.05 23.62
C GLY A 191 17.93 0.45 23.41
N THR A 192 16.94 1.10 24.02
CA THR A 192 15.52 0.77 23.94
C THR A 192 14.75 1.99 23.43
N SER A 193 13.87 1.81 22.46
CA SER A 193 13.06 2.88 21.87
C SER A 193 11.58 2.58 22.03
N LEU A 194 10.82 3.63 22.36
CA LEU A 194 9.37 3.67 22.31
C LEU A 194 8.97 4.76 21.31
N SER A 195 8.24 4.38 20.27
CA SER A 195 7.86 5.26 19.15
C SER A 195 6.41 4.99 18.73
N VAL A 196 5.87 5.82 17.82
CA VAL A 196 4.56 5.60 17.20
C VAL A 196 4.72 4.98 15.81
N THR A 197 3.85 4.05 15.45
CA THR A 197 3.78 3.41 14.13
C THR A 197 2.33 3.18 13.72
N THR A 198 2.05 3.11 12.43
CA THR A 198 0.74 2.73 11.87
C THR A 198 0.75 1.32 11.28
N PHE A 199 1.84 0.56 11.44
CA PHE A 199 1.97 -0.79 10.90
C PHE A 199 2.69 -1.75 11.86
N TYR A 200 2.37 -3.04 11.72
CA TYR A 200 3.06 -4.13 12.41
C TYR A 200 4.33 -4.56 11.69
N ASN A 201 5.43 -4.65 12.44
CA ASN A 201 6.66 -5.26 12.00
C ASN A 201 6.67 -6.71 12.47
N ARG A 202 6.70 -7.66 11.53
CA ARG A 202 6.75 -9.11 11.80
C ARG A 202 7.90 -9.53 12.72
N ASN A 203 9.00 -8.77 12.74
CA ASN A 203 10.17 -9.08 13.57
C ASN A 203 10.04 -8.58 15.02
N ILE A 204 8.99 -7.81 15.33
CA ILE A 204 8.71 -7.29 16.67
C ILE A 204 7.49 -8.04 17.20
N PRO A 205 7.54 -8.69 18.37
CA PRO A 205 6.40 -9.47 18.86
C PRO A 205 5.22 -8.58 19.23
N HIS A 206 3.99 -9.10 19.07
CA HIS A 206 2.75 -8.35 19.33
C HIS A 206 2.70 -7.67 20.71
N ARG A 207 3.29 -8.27 21.75
CA ARG A 207 3.35 -7.71 23.12
C ARG A 207 4.12 -6.39 23.24
N CYS A 208 4.86 -6.02 22.20
CA CYS A 208 5.57 -4.75 22.13
C CYS A 208 4.74 -3.65 21.46
N TYR A 209 3.49 -3.92 21.10
CA TYR A 209 2.56 -2.95 20.53
C TYR A 209 1.45 -2.64 21.54
N PHE A 210 1.12 -1.36 21.66
CA PHE A 210 0.08 -0.84 22.53
C PHE A 210 -0.80 0.09 21.70
N ARG A 211 -2.12 -0.03 21.88
CA ARG A 211 -3.11 0.79 21.17
C ARG A 211 -2.95 2.27 21.48
N ALA A 212 -3.60 3.12 20.69
CA ALA A 212 -3.56 4.56 20.86
C ALA A 212 -3.95 5.02 22.29
N ASP A 213 -4.85 4.30 22.94
CA ASP A 213 -5.38 4.57 24.28
C ASP A 213 -4.55 3.95 25.43
N GLN A 214 -3.41 3.30 25.12
CA GLN A 214 -2.59 2.54 26.07
C GLN A 214 -1.21 3.16 26.32
N ARG A 215 -1.13 4.49 26.32
CA ARG A 215 0.15 5.20 26.46
C ARG A 215 0.84 4.91 27.79
N GLU A 216 0.09 4.85 28.89
CA GLU A 216 0.65 4.64 30.23
C GLU A 216 1.24 3.24 30.38
N GLU A 217 0.54 2.23 29.85
CA GLU A 217 1.02 0.84 29.79
C GLU A 217 2.28 0.73 28.94
N ALA A 218 2.31 1.42 27.80
CA ALA A 218 3.47 1.45 26.92
C ALA A 218 4.70 2.08 27.61
N LEU A 219 4.52 3.20 28.31
CA LEU A 219 5.58 3.87 29.06
C LEU A 219 6.13 3.00 30.19
N LYS A 220 5.23 2.36 30.95
CA LYS A 220 5.60 1.46 32.04
C LYS A 220 6.41 0.28 31.51
N TYR A 221 5.89 -0.41 30.50
CA TYR A 221 6.56 -1.56 29.90
C TYR A 221 7.91 -1.18 29.28
N ALA A 222 7.99 -0.04 28.59
CA ALA A 222 9.24 0.44 28.03
C ALA A 222 10.29 0.75 29.10
N THR A 223 9.87 1.35 30.22
CA THR A 223 10.74 1.63 31.35
C THR A 223 11.28 0.35 31.96
N GLU A 224 10.41 -0.64 32.23
CA GLU A 224 10.81 -1.95 32.75
C GLU A 224 11.81 -2.67 31.82
N VAL A 225 11.59 -2.62 30.50
CA VAL A 225 12.49 -3.24 29.52
C VAL A 225 13.86 -2.53 29.51
N ALA A 226 13.88 -1.20 29.49
CA ALA A 226 15.11 -0.43 29.48
C ALA A 226 15.93 -0.64 30.76
N GLU A 227 15.29 -0.65 31.93
CA GLU A 227 15.93 -0.91 33.22
C GLU A 227 16.55 -2.31 33.27
N ASN A 228 15.79 -3.34 32.87
CA ASN A 228 16.28 -4.73 32.84
C ASN A 228 17.48 -4.91 31.90
N ARG A 229 17.56 -4.11 30.84
CA ARG A 229 18.68 -4.11 29.89
C ARG A 229 19.85 -3.23 30.33
N GLY A 230 19.67 -2.37 31.34
CA GLY A 230 20.65 -1.35 31.72
C GLY A 230 20.76 -0.20 30.71
N ASP A 231 19.72 0.03 29.89
CA ASP A 231 19.67 1.09 28.88
C ASP A 231 19.28 2.45 29.51
N THR A 232 20.10 2.94 30.44
CA THR A 232 19.84 4.17 31.20
C THR A 232 19.72 5.42 30.33
N GLU A 233 20.38 5.47 29.17
CA GLU A 233 20.31 6.59 28.22
C GLU A 233 18.98 6.65 27.46
N SER A 234 18.24 5.53 27.43
CA SER A 234 16.92 5.47 26.80
C SER A 234 15.85 6.17 27.65
N LEU A 235 16.05 6.24 28.96
CA LEU A 235 15.13 6.85 29.91
C LEU A 235 15.28 8.39 29.98
N PRO A 236 14.27 9.11 30.50
CA PRO A 236 12.87 8.70 30.61
C PRO A 236 12.14 8.79 29.24
N PHE A 237 11.15 7.92 29.01
CA PHE A 237 10.40 7.91 27.74
C PHE A 237 9.33 9.01 27.64
N GLU A 238 8.82 9.51 28.76
CA GLU A 238 7.69 10.45 28.80
C GLU A 238 7.91 11.72 27.97
N HIS A 239 9.16 12.18 27.87
CA HIS A 239 9.55 13.36 27.09
C HIS A 239 10.02 13.04 25.66
N LYS A 240 10.15 11.75 25.32
CA LYS A 240 10.70 11.27 24.05
C LYS A 240 9.63 10.69 23.13
N VAL A 241 8.52 10.18 23.68
CA VAL A 241 7.42 9.60 22.91
C VAL A 241 6.30 10.63 22.68
N PRO A 242 5.84 10.82 21.43
CA PRO A 242 4.71 11.72 21.15
C PRO A 242 3.41 11.19 21.76
N VAL A 243 2.49 12.10 22.08
CA VAL A 243 1.11 11.74 22.46
C VAL A 243 0.31 11.49 21.18
N ILE A 244 -0.45 10.39 21.15
CA ILE A 244 -1.47 10.16 20.14
C ILE A 244 -2.76 10.78 20.68
N GLU A 245 -3.19 11.89 20.09
CA GLU A 245 -4.47 12.50 20.41
C GLU A 245 -5.58 11.71 19.71
N ILE A 246 -6.54 11.20 20.49
CA ILE A 246 -7.68 10.43 20.01
C ILE A 246 -8.88 11.36 19.91
N LEU A 247 -9.36 11.61 18.70
CA LEU A 247 -10.50 12.50 18.42
C LEU A 247 -11.80 11.72 18.17
N ILE A 248 -11.69 10.46 17.74
CA ILE A 248 -12.82 9.54 17.52
C ILE A 248 -12.55 8.25 18.30
N PRO A 249 -13.12 8.05 19.49
CA PRO A 249 -12.86 6.86 20.31
C PRO A 249 -13.28 5.54 19.66
N GLU A 250 -14.34 5.56 18.84
CA GLU A 250 -14.81 4.41 18.07
C GLU A 250 -13.77 3.96 17.03
N ALA A 251 -12.79 4.83 16.75
CA ALA A 251 -11.70 4.55 15.85
C ALA A 251 -10.60 3.67 16.39
N VAL A 252 -10.58 3.47 17.70
CA VAL A 252 -9.59 2.65 18.38
C VAL A 252 -10.04 1.20 18.33
N GLN A 253 -9.59 0.48 17.30
CA GLN A 253 -10.02 -0.88 16.97
C GLN A 253 -8.87 -1.90 16.91
N ALA A 254 -7.61 -1.44 16.89
CA ALA A 254 -6.45 -2.31 16.77
C ALA A 254 -6.38 -3.32 17.92
N ASN A 255 -6.05 -4.56 17.57
CA ASN A 255 -5.82 -5.63 18.50
C ASN A 255 -4.51 -6.32 18.16
N PRO A 256 -3.36 -5.88 18.71
CA PRO A 256 -2.07 -6.46 18.38
C PRO A 256 -2.00 -7.98 18.56
N ALA A 257 -2.74 -8.57 19.51
CA ALA A 257 -2.74 -10.02 19.72
C ALA A 257 -3.41 -10.81 18.59
N VAL A 258 -4.25 -10.17 17.78
CA VAL A 258 -5.01 -10.78 16.67
C VAL A 258 -4.50 -10.30 15.32
N ASP A 259 -4.21 -9.00 15.19
CA ASP A 259 -3.90 -8.34 13.93
C ASP A 259 -2.41 -8.44 13.55
N HIS A 260 -1.54 -8.71 14.54
CA HIS A 260 -0.11 -8.90 14.26
C HIS A 260 0.08 -10.18 13.45
N PRO A 261 0.88 -10.14 12.36
CA PRO A 261 1.11 -11.32 11.53
C PRO A 261 1.81 -12.40 12.35
N VAL A 262 1.04 -13.40 12.76
CA VAL A 262 1.52 -14.60 13.48
C VAL A 262 2.49 -15.36 12.56
N GLU A 263 3.61 -15.85 13.11
CA GLU A 263 4.41 -16.89 12.44
C GLU A 263 3.65 -18.22 12.36
#